data_AF-A0A9X4J5Q2-F1
#
_entry.id   AF-A0A9X4J5Q2-F1
#
_cell.length_a   1.000
_cell.length_b   1.000
_cell.length_c   1.000
_cell.angle_alpha   90.00
_cell.angle_beta   90.00
_cell.angle_gamma   90.00
#
_symmetry.space_group_name_H-M   'P 1'
#
loop_
_entity.id
_entity.type
_entity.pdbx_description
1 polymer ?
#
loop_
_entity_poly.entity_id
_entity_poly.type
_entity_poly.pdbx_seq_one_letter_code
_entity_poly.pdbx_strand_id
1 'polypeptide(L)'
;MSRKEEYKRTCEDEIDWVNLEQLHEATLQISNQCSEYKKLCVSVIGVVVAALLKLGDPTSLSLISVVCVVISTGFWFGDSIAYYYQKSNREKMGKITDDIKRRNSIGVITVVKLQEHSWGRSFWNPSMSLYHYITVVCFIAVIYDNFFKL
;
A
#
# COMPACT_ATOMS: atom_id res chain seq x y z
N MET A 1 -32.41 -27.95 26.79
CA MET A 1 -31.45 -26.83 26.81
C MET A 1 -30.08 -27.42 26.47
N SER A 2 -29.62 -27.30 25.22
CA SER A 2 -28.37 -27.92 24.77
C SER A 2 -27.19 -27.29 25.50
N ARG A 3 -26.42 -28.09 26.24
CA ARG A 3 -25.20 -27.65 26.92
C ARG A 3 -24.22 -27.24 25.81
N LYS A 4 -24.03 -25.93 25.58
CA LYS A 4 -22.94 -25.45 24.72
C LYS A 4 -21.66 -25.86 25.43
N GLU A 5 -20.91 -26.79 24.84
CA GLU A 5 -19.58 -27.10 25.35
C GLU A 5 -18.74 -25.82 25.31
N GLU A 6 -18.07 -25.54 26.43
CA GLU A 6 -17.20 -24.38 26.55
C GLU A 6 -16.00 -24.57 25.62
N TYR A 7 -15.72 -23.57 24.77
CA TYR A 7 -14.57 -23.64 23.88
C TYR A 7 -13.28 -23.75 24.68
N LYS A 8 -12.53 -24.83 24.46
CA LYS A 8 -11.20 -25.02 25.04
C LYS A 8 -10.17 -24.90 23.94
N ARG A 9 -9.31 -23.88 24.06
CA ARG A 9 -8.22 -23.61 23.10
C ARG A 9 -7.29 -24.83 23.05
N THR A 10 -7.11 -25.39 21.87
CA THR A 10 -6.17 -26.50 21.65
C THR A 10 -4.75 -25.97 21.44
N CYS A 11 -3.74 -26.83 21.54
CA CYS A 11 -2.36 -26.47 21.21
C CYS A 11 -2.23 -26.02 19.74
N GLU A 12 -2.97 -26.66 18.82
CA GLU A 12 -3.04 -26.25 17.42
C GLU A 12 -3.63 -24.85 17.27
N ASP A 13 -4.70 -24.53 18.00
CA ASP A 13 -5.27 -23.19 17.99
C ASP A 13 -4.26 -22.16 18.52
N GLU A 14 -3.52 -22.47 19.59
CA GLU A 14 -2.50 -21.57 20.15
C GLU A 14 -1.42 -21.22 19.12
N ILE A 15 -0.91 -22.21 18.38
CA ILE A 15 0.04 -22.00 17.28
C ILE A 15 -0.58 -21.13 16.18
N ASP A 16 -1.82 -21.39 15.79
CA ASP A 16 -2.52 -20.61 14.76
C ASP A 16 -2.74 -19.15 15.20
N TRP A 17 -3.05 -18.91 16.48
CA TRP A 17 -3.18 -17.58 17.04
C TRP A 17 -1.85 -16.82 17.05
N VAL A 18 -0.75 -17.49 17.39
CA VAL A 18 0.60 -16.89 17.29
C VAL A 18 0.94 -16.52 15.85
N ASN A 19 0.64 -17.40 14.89
CA ASN A 19 0.87 -17.13 13.47
C ASN A 19 0.01 -15.96 12.97
N LEU A 20 -1.25 -15.86 13.41
CA LEU A 20 -2.13 -14.74 13.09
C LEU A 20 -1.56 -13.42 13.59
N GLU A 21 -1.07 -13.39 14.83
CA GLU A 21 -0.47 -12.17 15.41
C GLU A 21 0.77 -11.74 14.63
N GLN A 22 1.69 -12.67 14.34
CA GLN A 22 2.88 -12.37 13.55
C GLN A 22 2.55 -11.83 12.15
N LEU A 23 1.55 -12.40 11.47
CA LEU A 23 1.10 -11.91 10.18
C LEU A 23 0.43 -10.53 10.29
N HIS A 24 -0.30 -10.27 11.37
CA HIS A 24 -0.93 -8.99 11.62
C HIS A 24 0.13 -7.90 11.86
N GLU A 25 1.07 -8.15 12.76
CA GLU A 25 2.20 -7.27 13.06
C GLU A 25 3.02 -6.98 11.80
N ALA A 26 3.37 -8.01 11.01
CA ALA A 26 4.08 -7.84 9.75
C ALA A 26 3.27 -6.97 8.76
N THR A 27 1.95 -7.19 8.66
CA THR A 27 1.08 -6.38 7.80
C THR A 27 1.04 -4.91 8.25
N LEU A 28 0.97 -4.68 9.56
CA LEU A 28 0.97 -3.34 10.15
C LEU A 28 2.30 -2.63 9.91
N GLN A 29 3.42 -3.33 10.09
CA GLN A 29 4.75 -2.82 9.82
C GLN A 29 4.90 -2.40 8.35
N ILE A 30 4.47 -3.24 7.41
CA ILE A 30 4.51 -2.88 5.98
C ILE A 30 3.63 -1.65 5.70
N SER A 31 2.45 -1.55 6.31
CA SER A 31 1.57 -0.37 6.17
C SER A 31 2.23 0.91 6.71
N ASN A 32 2.95 0.81 7.82
CA ASN A 32 3.72 1.94 8.37
C ASN A 32 4.86 2.33 7.42
N GLN A 33 5.61 1.37 6.88
CA GLN A 33 6.67 1.62 5.90
C GLN A 33 6.12 2.30 4.63
N CYS A 34 4.97 1.88 4.12
CA CYS A 34 4.27 2.53 3.01
C CYS A 34 3.97 4.02 3.28
N SER A 35 3.62 4.35 4.53
CA SER A 35 3.34 5.74 4.92
C SER A 35 4.62 6.57 5.02
N GLU A 36 5.69 5.97 5.56
CA GLU A 36 7.02 6.61 5.59
C GLU A 36 7.59 6.83 4.19
N TYR A 37 7.44 5.88 3.27
CA TYR A 37 7.84 6.04 1.87
C TYR A 37 7.15 7.19 1.16
N LYS A 38 5.86 7.43 1.45
CA LYS A 38 5.13 8.59 0.91
C LYS A 38 5.69 9.91 1.44
N LYS A 39 6.00 9.99 2.74
CA LYS A 39 6.63 11.17 3.34
C LYS A 39 8.00 11.44 2.72
N LEU A 40 8.81 10.40 2.56
CA LEU A 40 10.13 10.48 1.90
C LEU A 40 10.00 10.91 0.45
N CYS A 41 9.01 10.44 -0.29
CA CYS A 41 8.77 10.87 -1.67
C CYS A 41 8.55 12.38 -1.75
N VAL A 42 7.63 12.92 -0.93
CA VAL A 42 7.33 14.36 -0.91
C VAL A 42 8.53 15.17 -0.44
N SER A 43 9.29 14.70 0.55
CA SER A 43 10.48 15.42 1.04
C SER A 43 11.59 15.46 -0.01
N VAL A 44 11.86 14.35 -0.70
CA VAL A 44 12.84 14.28 -1.79
C VAL A 44 12.43 15.20 -2.94
N ILE A 45 11.15 15.17 -3.33
CA ILE A 45 10.63 16.11 -4.34
C ILE A 45 10.87 17.56 -3.90
N GLY A 46 10.53 17.93 -2.66
CA GLY A 46 10.72 19.29 -2.16
C GLY A 46 12.17 19.76 -2.21
N VAL A 47 13.11 18.91 -1.80
CA VAL A 47 14.56 19.21 -1.84
C VAL A 47 15.05 19.35 -3.27
N VAL A 48 14.68 18.43 -4.16
CA VAL A 48 15.11 18.44 -5.56
C VAL A 48 14.56 19.64 -6.30
N VAL A 49 13.29 19.98 -6.11
CA VAL A 49 12.67 21.18 -6.70
C VAL A 49 13.37 22.45 -6.21
N ALA A 50 13.60 22.57 -4.91
CA ALA A 50 14.30 23.73 -4.33
C ALA A 50 15.74 23.87 -4.86
N ALA A 51 16.45 22.75 -5.06
CA ALA A 51 17.77 22.74 -5.67
C ALA A 51 17.72 23.18 -7.13
N LEU A 52 16.81 22.64 -7.93
CA LEU A 52 16.64 23.00 -9.35
C LEU A 52 16.32 24.48 -9.53
N LEU A 53 15.48 25.06 -8.67
CA LEU A 53 15.15 26.50 -8.70
C LEU A 53 16.33 27.41 -8.33
N LYS A 54 17.35 26.90 -7.64
CA LYS A 54 18.56 27.65 -7.26
C LYS A 54 19.68 27.58 -8.30
N LEU A 55 19.63 26.63 -9.22
CA LEU A 55 20.57 26.60 -10.34
C LEU A 55 20.26 27.82 -11.20
N GLY A 56 21.23 28.73 -11.35
CA GLY A 56 21.04 30.10 -11.84
C GLY A 56 20.54 30.27 -13.28
N ASP A 57 20.24 29.17 -13.97
CA ASP A 57 19.57 29.16 -15.28
C ASP A 57 18.06 28.99 -15.10
N PRO A 58 17.22 29.61 -15.95
CA PRO A 58 15.78 29.44 -15.90
C PRO A 58 15.42 27.98 -16.22
N THR A 59 15.31 27.17 -15.17
CA THR A 59 14.89 25.77 -15.30
C THR A 59 13.44 25.74 -15.76
N SER A 60 13.16 25.08 -16.89
CA SER A 60 11.79 24.97 -17.40
C SER A 60 10.91 24.20 -16.43
N LEU A 61 9.65 24.62 -16.32
CA LEU A 61 8.67 23.94 -15.46
C LEU A 61 8.45 22.50 -15.95
N SER A 62 8.60 22.27 -17.26
CA SER A 62 8.61 20.93 -17.86
C SER A 62 9.71 20.04 -17.30
N LEU A 63 10.96 20.53 -17.18
CA LEU A 63 12.07 19.73 -16.64
C LEU A 63 11.82 19.35 -15.18
N ILE A 64 11.39 20.32 -14.36
CA ILE A 64 11.04 20.06 -12.95
C ILE A 64 9.95 18.99 -12.87
N SER A 65 8.92 19.12 -13.69
CA SER A 65 7.79 18.19 -13.72
C SER A 65 8.20 16.77 -14.10
N VAL A 66 9.08 16.61 -15.10
CA VAL A 66 9.61 15.29 -15.50
C VAL A 66 10.39 14.66 -14.35
N VAL A 67 11.25 15.41 -13.68
CA VAL A 67 12.03 14.91 -12.52
C VAL A 67 11.09 14.45 -11.39
N CYS A 68 10.08 15.25 -11.06
CA CYS A 68 9.07 14.89 -10.05
C CYS A 68 8.32 13.60 -10.41
N VAL A 69 7.95 13.40 -11.68
CA VAL A 69 7.27 12.18 -12.16
C VAL A 69 8.19 10.97 -12.05
N VAL A 70 9.46 11.09 -12.43
CA VAL A 70 10.44 10.00 -12.32
C VAL A 70 10.61 9.55 -10.86
N ILE A 71 10.80 10.51 -9.94
CA ILE A 71 10.91 10.23 -8.50
C ILE A 71 9.64 9.55 -8.00
N SER A 72 8.47 10.13 -8.30
CA SER A 72 7.17 9.60 -7.85
C SER A 72 6.91 8.18 -8.35
N THR A 73 7.29 7.89 -9.60
CA THR A 73 7.14 6.56 -10.20
C THR A 73 8.00 5.52 -9.48
N GLY A 74 9.25 5.86 -9.13
CA GLY A 74 10.12 4.97 -8.37
C GLY A 74 9.55 4.59 -6.99
N PHE A 75 9.04 5.59 -6.26
CA PHE A 75 8.38 5.35 -4.98
C PHE A 75 7.06 4.57 -5.13
N TRP A 76 6.28 4.85 -6.17
CA TRP A 76 5.05 4.12 -6.48
C TRP A 76 5.29 2.63 -6.72
N PHE A 77 6.36 2.26 -7.42
CA PHE A 77 6.73 0.85 -7.61
C PHE A 77 7.03 0.15 -6.28
N GLY A 78 7.85 0.77 -5.42
CA GLY A 78 8.17 0.21 -4.10
C GLY A 78 6.94 0.04 -3.23
N ASP A 79 6.08 1.07 -3.18
CA ASP A 79 4.84 1.04 -2.42
C ASP A 79 3.85 -0.02 -2.96
N SER A 80 3.81 -0.22 -4.28
CA SER A 80 2.98 -1.25 -4.93
C SER A 80 3.40 -2.67 -4.56
N ILE A 81 4.71 -2.92 -4.48
CA ILE A 81 5.25 -4.21 -4.02
C ILE A 81 4.92 -4.42 -2.53
N ALA A 82 5.08 -3.40 -1.69
CA ALA A 82 4.74 -3.47 -0.28
C ALA A 82 3.23 -3.77 -0.08
N TYR A 83 2.37 -3.10 -0.83
CA TYR A 83 0.93 -3.36 -0.80
C TYR A 83 0.56 -4.79 -1.23
N TYR A 84 1.24 -5.33 -2.24
CA TYR A 84 1.08 -6.73 -2.65
C TYR A 84 1.33 -7.70 -1.46
N TYR A 85 2.41 -7.49 -0.70
CA TYR A 85 2.70 -8.30 0.48
C TYR A 85 1.69 -8.10 1.61
N GLN A 86 1.19 -6.89 1.84
CA GLN A 86 0.09 -6.67 2.80
C GLN A 86 -1.14 -7.49 2.43
N LYS A 87 -1.52 -7.52 1.15
CA LYS A 87 -2.65 -8.31 0.68
C LYS A 87 -2.40 -9.81 0.86
N SER A 88 -1.22 -10.29 0.47
CA SER A 88 -0.83 -11.70 0.64
C SER A 88 -0.88 -12.15 2.10
N ASN A 89 -0.42 -11.32 3.04
CA ASN A 89 -0.49 -11.62 4.46
C ASN A 89 -1.94 -11.65 4.97
N ARG A 90 -2.80 -10.73 4.52
CA ARG A 90 -4.24 -10.74 4.85
C ARG A 90 -4.94 -11.99 4.36
N GLU A 91 -4.56 -12.52 3.19
CA GLU A 91 -5.09 -13.78 2.70
C GLU A 91 -4.65 -14.97 3.55
N LYS A 92 -3.38 -15.03 3.96
CA LYS A 92 -2.89 -16.06 4.89
C LYS A 92 -3.62 -16.00 6.23
N MET A 93 -3.82 -14.79 6.78
CA MET A 93 -4.61 -14.60 8.01
C MET A 93 -6.05 -15.10 7.84
N GLY A 94 -6.68 -14.82 6.69
CA GLY A 94 -8.02 -15.32 6.38
C GLY A 94 -8.09 -16.85 6.37
N LYS A 95 -7.12 -17.52 5.74
CA LYS A 95 -7.05 -19.00 5.69
C LYS A 95 -6.93 -19.62 7.08
N ILE A 96 -6.02 -19.11 7.92
CA ILE A 96 -5.84 -19.61 9.30
C ILE A 96 -7.13 -19.39 10.11
N THR A 97 -7.77 -18.23 9.96
CA THR A 97 -9.04 -17.92 10.63
C THR A 97 -10.15 -18.88 10.20
N ASP A 98 -10.24 -19.20 8.91
CA ASP A 98 -11.24 -20.12 8.38
C ASP A 98 -10.96 -21.57 8.81
N ASP A 99 -9.70 -21.97 8.96
CA ASP A 99 -9.32 -23.27 9.51
C ASP A 99 -9.71 -23.42 10.98
N ILE A 100 -9.46 -22.41 11.83
CA ILE A 100 -9.93 -22.38 13.23
C ILE A 100 -11.46 -22.50 13.30
N LYS A 101 -12.19 -21.73 12.47
CA LYS A 101 -13.66 -21.78 12.42
C LYS A 101 -14.16 -23.18 12.05
N ARG A 102 -13.53 -23.82 11.05
CA ARG A 102 -13.88 -25.16 10.58
C ARG A 102 -13.68 -26.20 11.68
N ARG A 103 -12.56 -26.17 12.41
CA ARG A 103 -12.31 -27.10 13.53
C ARG A 103 -13.31 -26.94 14.66
N ASN A 104 -13.79 -25.72 14.91
CA ASN A 104 -14.71 -25.41 16.00
C ASN A 104 -16.20 -25.42 15.60
N SER A 105 -16.52 -25.91 14.39
CA SER A 105 -17.90 -26.03 13.89
C SER A 105 -18.73 -24.74 14.02
N ILE A 106 -18.07 -23.58 13.90
CA ILE A 106 -18.74 -22.28 13.96
C ILE A 106 -19.45 -22.06 12.61
N GLY A 107 -20.77 -22.27 12.58
CA GLY A 107 -21.62 -22.00 11.41
C GLY A 107 -21.48 -20.56 10.92
N VAL A 108 -20.99 -20.40 9.68
CA VAL A 108 -20.35 -19.18 9.18
C VAL A 108 -21.35 -18.09 8.79
N ILE A 109 -21.14 -16.85 9.27
CA ILE A 109 -21.49 -15.62 8.53
C ILE A 109 -20.31 -14.65 8.63
N THR A 110 -19.23 -14.93 7.90
CA THR A 110 -18.31 -13.92 7.37
C THR A 110 -17.35 -14.69 6.51
N VAL A 111 -17.84 -15.06 5.32
CA VAL A 111 -16.95 -15.33 4.20
C VAL A 111 -16.30 -13.99 3.93
N VAL A 112 -15.13 -13.74 4.53
CA VAL A 112 -14.25 -12.70 3.98
C VAL A 112 -13.96 -13.24 2.59
N LYS A 113 -14.69 -12.78 1.57
CA LYS A 113 -14.37 -13.06 0.18
C LYS A 113 -12.97 -12.52 -0.01
N LEU A 114 -11.97 -13.38 0.17
CA LEU A 114 -10.58 -13.11 -0.14
C LEU A 114 -10.56 -12.94 -1.66
N GLN A 115 -10.74 -11.69 -2.06
CA GLN A 115 -10.88 -11.31 -3.45
C GLN A 115 -9.58 -11.68 -4.17
N GLU A 116 -9.70 -12.57 -5.15
CA GLU A 116 -8.58 -13.22 -5.85
C GLU A 116 -7.42 -12.27 -6.16
N HIS A 117 -6.22 -12.84 -6.04
CA HIS A 117 -4.94 -12.19 -6.30
C HIS A 117 -4.89 -11.69 -7.75
N SER A 118 -4.97 -10.37 -7.95
CA SER A 118 -4.63 -9.76 -9.23
C SER A 118 -3.50 -8.77 -9.00
N TRP A 119 -2.33 -9.07 -9.55
CA TRP A 119 -1.16 -8.19 -9.54
C TRP A 119 -1.51 -6.79 -10.05
N GLY A 120 -2.36 -6.70 -11.09
CA GLY A 120 -2.79 -5.42 -11.68
C GLY A 120 -3.59 -4.53 -10.71
N ARG A 121 -4.35 -5.11 -9.78
CA ARG A 121 -5.10 -4.32 -8.78
C ARG A 121 -4.21 -3.73 -7.69
N SER A 122 -3.03 -4.31 -7.45
CA SER A 122 -2.09 -3.76 -6.48
C SER A 122 -1.46 -2.46 -6.97
N PHE A 123 -1.29 -2.31 -8.29
CA PHE A 123 -0.75 -1.10 -8.93
C PHE A 123 -1.75 0.08 -8.92
N TRP A 124 -3.05 -0.19 -9.06
CA TRP A 124 -4.13 0.80 -8.98
C TRP A 124 -4.93 0.68 -7.68
N ASN A 125 -4.25 0.79 -6.56
CA ASN A 125 -4.84 0.75 -5.23
C ASN A 125 -5.07 2.18 -4.69
N PRO A 126 -6.15 2.48 -3.94
CA PRO A 126 -6.36 3.79 -3.32
C PRO A 126 -5.19 4.36 -2.50
N SER A 127 -4.34 3.50 -1.91
CA SER A 127 -3.13 3.96 -1.21
C SER A 127 -2.13 4.69 -2.14
N MET A 128 -2.18 4.43 -3.46
CA MET A 128 -1.33 5.05 -4.48
C MET A 128 -1.80 6.44 -4.93
N SER A 129 -2.93 6.92 -4.40
CA SER A 129 -3.56 8.20 -4.76
C SER A 129 -2.59 9.39 -4.73
N LEU A 130 -1.65 9.43 -3.77
CA LEU A 130 -0.64 10.49 -3.68
C LEU A 130 0.23 10.57 -4.95
N TYR A 131 0.73 9.43 -5.44
CA TYR A 131 1.60 9.41 -6.62
C TYR A 131 0.84 9.85 -7.87
N HIS A 132 -0.40 9.38 -8.04
CA HIS A 132 -1.26 9.80 -9.14
C HIS A 132 -1.58 11.30 -9.08
N TYR A 133 -1.84 11.84 -7.88
CA TYR A 133 -2.04 13.27 -7.70
C TYR A 133 -0.81 14.08 -8.14
N ILE A 134 0.39 13.66 -7.73
CA ILE A 134 1.64 14.30 -8.15
C ILE A 134 1.78 14.24 -9.68
N THR A 135 1.55 13.07 -10.28
CA THR A 135 1.62 12.91 -11.75
C THR A 135 0.65 13.84 -12.48
N VAL A 136 -0.59 13.96 -12.01
CA VAL A 136 -1.60 14.86 -12.62
C VAL A 136 -1.16 16.32 -12.52
N VAL A 137 -0.69 16.76 -11.36
CA VAL A 137 -0.18 18.13 -11.17
C VAL A 137 1.00 18.42 -12.10
N CYS A 138 1.96 17.50 -12.19
CA CYS A 138 3.09 17.61 -13.11
C CYS A 138 2.66 17.63 -14.58
N PHE A 139 1.64 16.85 -14.95
CA PHE A 139 1.14 16.84 -16.33
C PHE A 139 0.50 18.17 -16.71
N ILE A 140 -0.29 18.76 -15.81
CA ILE A 140 -0.85 20.11 -15.98
C ILE A 140 0.27 21.15 -16.12
N ALA A 141 1.31 21.04 -15.29
CA ALA A 141 2.46 21.94 -15.34
C ALA A 141 3.22 21.86 -16.68
N VAL A 142 3.40 20.67 -17.24
CA VAL A 142 3.99 20.47 -18.58
C VAL A 142 3.11 21.09 -19.66
N ILE A 143 1.79 20.85 -19.63
CA ILE A 143 0.86 21.46 -20.61
C ILE A 143 0.94 22.99 -20.52
N TYR A 144 0.92 23.54 -19.31
CA TYR A 144 1.01 24.98 -19.12
C TYR A 144 2.29 25.57 -19.71
N ASP A 145 3.43 24.94 -19.42
CA ASP A 145 4.75 25.40 -19.90
C ASP A 145 4.89 25.31 -21.43
N ASN A 146 4.25 24.34 -22.09
CA ASN A 146 4.34 24.16 -23.55
C ASN A 146 3.30 24.95 -24.33
N PHE A 147 2.10 25.18 -23.78
CA PHE A 147 0.99 25.83 -24.50
C PHE A 147 0.80 27.31 -24.15
N PHE A 148 1.17 27.75 -22.95
CA PHE A 148 0.91 29.12 -22.46
C PHE A 148 2.16 30.00 -22.34
N LYS A 149 3.37 29.45 -22.57
CA LYS A 149 4.60 30.24 -22.76
C LYS A 149 4.96 30.48 -24.25
N LEU A 150 3.98 30.33 -25.14
CA LEU A 150 4.07 30.79 -26.54
C LEU A 150 3.73 32.28 -26.62
#